data_AF-G7W1V4-F1
#
_entry.id   AF-G7W1V4-F1
#
_cell.length_a   1.000
_cell.length_b   1.000
_cell.length_c   1.000
_cell.angle_alpha   90.00
_cell.angle_beta   90.00
_cell.angle_gamma   90.00
#
_symmetry.space_group_name_H-M   'P 1'
#
loop_
_entity.id
_entity.type
_entity.pdbx_description
1 polymer ?
#
loop_
_entity_poly.entity_id
_entity_poly.type
_entity_poly.pdbx_seq_one_letter_code
_entity_poly.pdbx_strand_id
1 'polypeptide(L)'
;MYLRSEMKPVIPFEPVQSEQIPTEGLWRYEIKWDGTRILTYHNQGRTRLFNRKQHERTLLYPEIASFSSYFQADSVILDGEVIALGADGKPSFHDIMRRDLIRRTDRIQAAYEAVPAKYVQIHELFC
;
A
#
# COMPACT_ATOMS: atom_id res chain seq x y z
N MET A 1 -20.93 7.60 21.08
CA MET A 1 -20.46 6.20 21.16
C MET A 1 -20.82 5.49 19.84
N TYR A 2 -20.09 5.79 18.76
CA TYR A 2 -20.22 5.12 17.45
C TYR A 2 -18.80 4.75 16.97
N LEU A 3 -18.06 4.02 17.80
CA LEU A 3 -16.77 3.43 17.43
C LEU A 3 -17.05 1.99 17.00
N ARG A 4 -17.37 1.78 15.71
CA ARG A 4 -17.33 0.52 14.94
C ARG A 4 -18.25 0.62 13.71
N SER A 5 -17.93 1.49 12.76
CA SER A 5 -18.07 1.06 11.37
C SER A 5 -16.72 0.47 11.00
N GLU A 6 -16.48 -0.77 11.41
CA GLU A 6 -15.34 -1.51 10.87
C GLU A 6 -15.52 -1.57 9.36
N MET A 7 -14.71 -0.81 8.63
CA MET A 7 -14.63 -0.93 7.18
C MET A 7 -14.27 -2.39 6.90
N LYS A 8 -15.22 -3.13 6.32
CA LYS A 8 -15.04 -4.56 6.06
C LYS A 8 -13.80 -4.74 5.18
N PRO A 9 -12.92 -5.71 5.47
CA PRO A 9 -11.78 -5.99 4.63
C PRO A 9 -12.24 -6.23 3.19
N VAL A 10 -11.75 -5.39 2.27
CA VAL A 10 -12.00 -5.58 0.83
C VAL A 10 -11.05 -6.67 0.34
N ILE A 11 -11.56 -7.61 -0.44
CA ILE A 11 -10.72 -8.55 -1.19
C ILE A 11 -10.29 -7.81 -2.46
N PRO A 12 -8.99 -7.52 -2.62
CA PRO A 12 -8.53 -6.80 -3.80
C PRO A 12 -8.68 -7.66 -5.06
N PHE A 13 -8.97 -7.03 -6.20
CA PHE A 13 -8.98 -7.75 -7.48
C PHE A 13 -7.56 -8.23 -7.81
N GLU A 14 -7.42 -9.39 -8.44
CA GLU A 14 -6.12 -9.90 -8.90
C GLU A 14 -6.03 -9.76 -10.42
N PRO A 15 -4.88 -9.31 -10.96
CA PRO A 15 -4.69 -9.24 -12.40
C PRO A 15 -4.69 -10.64 -13.02
N VAL A 16 -5.25 -10.75 -14.22
CA VAL A 16 -5.15 -11.96 -15.05
C VAL A 16 -3.96 -11.79 -15.99
N GLN A 17 -3.07 -12.78 -16.03
CA GLN A 17 -1.96 -12.78 -16.95
C GLN A 17 -2.47 -12.89 -18.39
N SER A 18 -1.93 -12.05 -19.28
CA SER A 18 -2.20 -12.08 -20.71
C SER A 18 -0.87 -12.11 -21.47
N GLU A 19 -0.84 -12.82 -22.61
CA GLU A 19 0.30 -12.83 -23.52
C GLU A 19 0.34 -11.59 -24.42
N GLN A 20 -0.81 -10.93 -24.60
CA GLN A 20 -0.96 -9.77 -25.47
C GLN A 20 -1.48 -8.58 -24.69
N ILE A 21 -0.97 -7.39 -25.00
CA ILE A 21 -1.51 -6.14 -24.49
C ILE A 21 -2.84 -5.90 -25.22
N PRO A 22 -3.98 -5.84 -24.51
CA PRO A 22 -5.27 -5.56 -25.16
C PRO A 22 -5.22 -4.17 -25.81
N THR A 23 -5.59 -4.07 -27.09
CA THR A 23 -5.56 -2.80 -27.84
C THR A 23 -6.94 -2.33 -28.28
N GLU A 24 -7.95 -3.22 -28.23
CA GLU A 24 -9.33 -2.93 -28.63
C GLU A 24 -10.20 -2.58 -27.43
N GLY A 25 -11.00 -1.52 -27.55
CA GLY A 25 -11.88 -1.03 -26.49
C GLY A 25 -11.27 0.08 -25.63
N LEU A 26 -11.81 0.28 -24.43
CA LEU A 26 -11.40 1.34 -23.52
C LEU A 26 -10.51 0.75 -22.40
N TRP A 27 -9.20 0.73 -22.64
CA TRP A 27 -8.22 0.29 -21.66
C TRP A 27 -7.48 1.46 -21.01
N ARG A 28 -7.23 1.36 -19.71
CA ARG A 28 -6.22 2.14 -19.00
C ARG A 28 -5.04 1.23 -18.70
N TYR A 29 -3.84 1.76 -18.90
CA TYR A 29 -2.59 1.04 -18.65
C TYR A 29 -1.89 1.67 -17.46
N GLU A 30 -1.40 0.82 -16.57
CA GLU A 30 -0.64 1.22 -15.39
C GLU A 30 0.68 0.45 -15.36
N ILE A 31 1.70 1.06 -14.77
CA ILE A 31 2.98 0.39 -14.57
C ILE A 31 2.76 -0.70 -13.51
N LYS A 32 3.17 -1.93 -13.82
CA LYS A 32 3.28 -2.98 -12.82
C LYS A 32 4.47 -2.69 -11.92
N TRP A 33 4.20 -2.27 -10.69
CA TRP A 33 5.22 -2.09 -9.67
C TRP A 33 5.47 -3.40 -8.92
N ASP A 34 6.74 -3.75 -8.71
CA ASP A 34 7.12 -4.90 -7.90
C ASP A 34 7.36 -4.44 -6.45
N GLY A 35 6.33 -4.58 -5.62
CA GLY A 35 6.37 -4.13 -4.23
C GLY A 35 5.55 -4.99 -3.28
N THR A 36 5.03 -4.37 -2.22
CA THR A 36 4.04 -4.98 -1.35
C THR A 36 2.71 -4.26 -1.49
N ARG A 37 1.69 -4.94 -2.00
CA ARG A 37 0.32 -4.44 -2.01
C ARG A 37 -0.16 -4.11 -0.60
N ILE A 38 -0.63 -2.87 -0.43
CA ILE A 38 -1.20 -2.34 0.81
C ILE A 38 -2.57 -1.72 0.51
N LEU A 39 -3.56 -2.18 1.26
CA LEU A 39 -4.83 -1.49 1.41
C LEU A 39 -4.71 -0.44 2.53
N THR A 40 -5.03 0.80 2.18
CA THR A 40 -5.03 1.95 3.09
C THR A 40 -6.47 2.27 3.46
N TYR A 41 -6.80 2.12 4.75
CA TYR A 41 -8.11 2.48 5.30
C TYR A 41 -7.94 3.78 6.07
N HIS A 42 -8.55 4.85 5.57
CA HIS A 42 -8.60 6.13 6.26
C HIS A 42 -10.04 6.43 6.68
N ASN A 43 -10.23 6.86 7.92
CA ASN A 43 -11.51 7.33 8.43
C ASN A 43 -11.28 8.33 9.57
N GLN A 44 -11.77 9.56 9.41
CA GLN A 44 -11.77 10.63 10.41
C GLN A 44 -10.39 10.81 11.08
N GLY A 45 -9.34 10.95 10.25
CA GLY A 45 -7.97 11.19 10.73
C GLY A 45 -7.23 9.93 11.22
N ARG A 46 -7.86 8.75 11.20
CA ARG A 46 -7.21 7.48 11.54
C ARG A 46 -6.91 6.68 10.27
N THR A 47 -5.63 6.37 10.08
CA THR A 47 -5.16 5.51 8.98
C THR A 47 -4.74 4.15 9.51
N ARG A 48 -5.13 3.08 8.81
CA ARG A 48 -4.63 1.71 9.02
C ARG A 48 -4.22 1.10 7.70
N LEU A 49 -3.12 0.35 7.71
CA LEU A 49 -2.53 -0.26 6.53
C LEU A 49 -2.60 -1.77 6.65
N PHE A 50 -3.03 -2.47 5.61
CA PHE A 50 -3.06 -3.94 5.59
C PHE A 50 -2.44 -4.47 4.33
N ASN A 51 -1.56 -5.46 4.45
CA ASN A 51 -1.01 -6.12 3.27
C ASN A 51 -1.97 -7.16 2.69
N ARG A 52 -1.61 -7.78 1.56
CA ARG A 52 -2.40 -8.84 0.91
C ARG A 52 -2.79 -10.00 1.85
N LYS A 53 -1.99 -10.28 2.88
CA LYS A 53 -2.26 -11.32 3.89
C LYS A 53 -3.09 -10.81 5.07
N GLN A 54 -3.65 -9.61 4.98
CA GLN A 54 -4.43 -8.92 6.02
C GLN A 54 -3.65 -8.65 7.31
N HIS A 55 -2.31 -8.67 7.26
CA HIS A 55 -1.51 -8.24 8.40
C HIS A 55 -1.50 -6.73 8.47
N GLU A 56 -1.78 -6.18 9.65
CA GLU A 56 -1.68 -4.74 9.88
C GLU A 56 -0.22 -4.28 9.81
N ARG A 57 0.04 -3.28 8.97
CA ARG A 57 1.36 -2.71 8.67
C ARG A 57 1.50 -1.24 9.06
N THR A 58 0.51 -0.69 9.75
CA THR A 58 0.43 0.73 10.09
C THR A 58 1.72 1.26 10.73
N LEU A 59 2.25 0.54 11.73
CA LEU A 59 3.50 0.92 12.41
C LEU A 59 4.73 0.73 11.53
N LEU A 60 4.68 -0.21 10.59
CA LEU A 60 5.82 -0.56 9.75
C LEU A 60 6.06 0.48 8.65
N TYR A 61 5.02 1.18 8.21
CA TYR A 61 5.07 2.21 7.17
C TYR A 61 4.52 3.56 7.67
N PRO A 62 5.18 4.21 8.65
CA PRO A 62 4.74 5.49 9.20
C PRO A 62 4.64 6.60 8.13
N GLU A 63 5.47 6.56 7.09
CA GLU A 63 5.41 7.49 5.96
C GLU A 63 4.12 7.39 5.14
N ILE A 64 3.47 6.22 5.13
CA ILE A 64 2.18 6.00 4.47
C ILE A 64 1.03 6.22 5.46
N ALA A 65 1.22 5.85 6.73
CA ALA A 65 0.23 6.10 7.77
C ALA A 65 -0.07 7.61 7.96
N SER A 66 0.90 8.47 7.62
CA SER A 66 0.78 9.93 7.54
C SER A 66 -0.07 10.40 6.36
N PHE A 67 -1.19 9.74 6.10
CA PHE A 67 -2.08 9.89 4.95
C PHE A 67 -2.41 11.34 4.58
N SER A 68 -2.82 12.14 5.56
CA SER A 68 -3.24 13.54 5.36
C SER A 68 -2.11 14.45 4.87
N SER A 69 -0.85 14.00 4.86
CA SER A 69 0.27 14.74 4.27
C SER A 69 0.27 14.70 2.73
N TYR A 70 -0.42 13.75 2.11
CA TYR A 70 -0.38 13.55 0.66
C TYR A 70 -1.76 13.29 0.02
N PHE A 71 -2.81 13.04 0.82
CA PHE A 71 -4.16 12.81 0.30
C PHE A 71 -5.22 13.44 1.22
N GLN A 72 -6.27 14.00 0.64
CA GLN A 72 -7.36 14.67 1.36
C GLN A 72 -8.67 13.90 1.17
N ALA A 73 -9.15 13.25 2.23
CA ALA A 73 -10.47 12.62 2.30
C ALA A 73 -10.87 12.40 3.76
N ASP A 74 -12.17 12.48 4.06
CA ASP A 74 -12.69 12.18 5.40
C ASP A 74 -12.74 10.68 5.67
N SER A 75 -13.10 9.88 4.65
CA SER A 75 -13.00 8.42 4.69
C SER A 75 -12.70 7.87 3.30
N VAL A 76 -11.78 6.92 3.18
CA VAL A 76 -11.40 6.33 1.90
C VAL A 76 -10.76 4.95 2.09
N ILE A 77 -10.95 4.06 1.12
CA ILE A 77 -10.15 2.84 0.94
C ILE A 77 -9.34 2.98 -0.33
N LEU A 78 -8.02 3.01 -0.19
CA LEU A 78 -7.10 2.96 -1.34
C LEU A 78 -6.45 1.58 -1.45
N ASP A 79 -6.28 1.14 -2.68
CA ASP A 79 -5.47 0.00 -3.05
C ASP A 79 -4.24 0.49 -3.80
N GLY A 80 -3.07 0.13 -3.29
CA GLY A 80 -1.82 0.61 -3.85
C GLY A 80 -0.64 -0.28 -3.53
N GLU A 81 0.47 0.00 -4.19
CA GLU A 81 1.70 -0.74 -4.04
C GLU A 81 2.69 0.08 -3.22
N VAL A 82 3.29 -0.55 -2.21
CA VAL A 82 4.42 0.02 -1.49
C VAL A 82 5.70 -0.49 -2.12
N ILE A 83 6.56 0.44 -2.53
CA ILE A 83 7.86 0.15 -3.13
C ILE A 83 8.99 0.73 -2.31
N ALA A 84 10.18 0.12 -2.43
CA ALA A 84 11.43 0.72 -2.01
C ALA A 84 12.27 1.04 -3.25
N LEU A 85 13.08 2.09 -3.18
CA LEU A 85 14.05 2.39 -4.22
C LEU A 85 15.46 2.02 -3.73
N GLY A 86 16.22 1.30 -4.55
CA GLY A 86 17.62 1.02 -4.32
C GLY A 86 18.50 2.27 -4.52
N ALA A 87 19.80 2.11 -4.27
CA ALA A 87 20.78 3.19 -4.41
C ALA A 87 20.91 3.73 -5.85
N ASP A 88 20.53 2.92 -6.85
CA ASP A 88 20.48 3.29 -8.26
C ASP A 88 19.15 3.96 -8.66
N GLY A 89 18.26 4.21 -7.69
CA GLY A 89 16.95 4.81 -7.89
C GLY A 89 15.89 3.85 -8.45
N LYS A 90 16.22 2.57 -8.67
CA LYS A 90 15.27 1.59 -9.21
C LYS A 90 14.48 0.90 -8.11
N PRO A 91 13.24 0.45 -8.40
CA PRO A 91 12.48 -0.35 -7.45
C PRO A 91 13.24 -1.61 -7.01
N SER A 92 13.30 -1.83 -5.69
CA SER A 92 13.89 -3.03 -5.09
C SER A 92 12.82 -3.82 -4.36
N PHE A 93 12.29 -4.84 -5.04
CA PHE A 93 11.31 -5.76 -4.47
C PHE A 93 11.87 -6.49 -3.24
N HIS A 94 13.14 -6.87 -3.28
CA HIS A 94 13.81 -7.58 -2.19
C HIS A 94 13.85 -6.75 -0.90
N ASP A 95 14.15 -5.46 -0.99
CA ASP A 95 14.24 -4.60 0.19
C ASP A 95 12.88 -4.36 0.82
N ILE A 96 11.86 -4.08 0.01
CA ILE A 96 10.52 -3.84 0.55
C ILE A 96 9.90 -5.12 1.12
N MET A 97 10.14 -6.27 0.48
CA MET A 97 9.71 -7.57 1.00
C MET A 97 10.37 -7.88 2.35
N ARG A 98 11.69 -7.63 2.49
CA ARG A 98 12.39 -7.81 3.77
C ARG A 98 11.79 -6.92 4.86
N ARG A 99 11.44 -5.67 4.54
CA ARG A 99 10.73 -4.77 5.46
C ARG A 99 9.36 -5.34 5.85
N ASP A 100 8.52 -5.77 4.90
CA ASP A 100 7.18 -6.33 5.18
C ASP A 100 7.22 -7.59 6.08
N LEU A 101 8.31 -8.36 6.06
CA LEU A 101 8.48 -9.55 6.90
C LEU A 101 8.76 -9.23 8.37
N ILE A 102 9.08 -7.99 8.72
CA ILE A 102 9.36 -7.59 10.12
C ILE A 102 8.10 -7.75 10.98
N ARG A 103 8.29 -8.35 12.15
CA ARG A 103 7.23 -8.57 13.16
C ARG A 103 7.57 -7.95 14.50
N ARG A 104 8.85 -7.81 14.82
CA ARG A 104 9.30 -7.26 16.09
C ARG A 104 9.32 -5.73 16.00
N THR A 105 8.66 -5.09 16.95
CA THR A 105 8.50 -3.63 17.00
C THR A 105 9.82 -2.89 17.19
N ASP A 106 10.77 -3.49 17.93
CA ASP A 106 12.11 -2.93 18.16
C ASP A 106 12.95 -2.76 16.89
N ARG A 107 12.57 -3.44 15.79
CA ARG A 107 13.26 -3.35 14.49
C ARG A 107 12.62 -2.40 13.49
N ILE A 108 11.43 -1.86 13.82
CA ILE A 108 10.67 -1.03 12.89
C ILE A 108 11.42 0.26 12.54
N GLN A 109 11.97 0.95 13.55
CA GLN A 109 12.67 2.21 13.34
C GLN A 109 13.90 2.03 12.42
N ALA A 110 14.73 1.03 12.70
CA ALA A 110 15.90 0.73 11.88
C ALA A 110 15.50 0.36 10.43
N ALA A 111 14.38 -0.32 10.24
CA ALA A 111 13.90 -0.68 8.91
C ALA A 111 13.33 0.51 8.12
N TYR A 112 12.65 1.43 8.81
CA TYR A 112 12.18 2.69 8.22
C TYR A 112 13.36 3.51 7.70
N GLU A 113 14.43 3.65 8.49
CA GLU A 113 15.63 4.40 8.12
C GLU A 113 16.41 3.72 6.98
N ALA A 114 16.55 2.39 7.05
CA ALA A 114 17.32 1.64 6.07
C ALA A 114 16.61 1.50 4.70
N VAL A 115 15.28 1.46 4.69
CA VAL A 115 14.49 1.20 3.48
C VAL A 115 13.32 2.18 3.41
N PRO A 116 13.53 3.47 3.07
CA PRO A 116 12.44 4.42 2.90
C PRO A 116 11.45 3.93 1.83
N ALA A 117 10.16 3.90 2.16
CA ALA A 117 9.14 3.39 1.25
C ALA A 117 8.40 4.53 0.54
N LYS A 118 7.86 4.23 -0.64
CA LYS A 118 6.94 5.10 -1.38
C LYS A 118 5.64 4.38 -1.63
N TYR A 119 4.55 5.12 -1.60
CA TYR A 119 3.22 4.62 -1.94
C TYR A 119 2.90 4.97 -3.40
N VAL A 120 2.53 3.97 -4.18
CA VAL A 120 1.98 4.14 -5.51
C VAL A 120 0.50 3.76 -5.46
N GLN A 121 -0.37 4.76 -5.52
CA GLN A 121 -1.81 4.53 -5.60
C GLN A 121 -2.15 3.88 -6.94
N ILE A 122 -2.95 2.81 -6.89
CA ILE A 122 -3.42 2.09 -8.08
C ILE A 122 -4.92 2.33 -8.24
N HIS A 123 -5.72 1.95 -7.24
CA HIS A 123 -7.18 2.10 -7.28
C HIS A 123 -7.72 2.82 -6.05
N GLU A 124 -8.75 3.63 -6.25
CA GLU A 124 -9.65 4.09 -5.21
C GLU A 124 -10.86 3.15 -5.16
N LEU A 125 -11.11 2.54 -4.01
CA LEU A 125 -12.17 1.53 -3.86
C LEU A 125 -13.43 2.09 -3.20
N PHE A 126 -13.29 3.15 -2.40
CA PHE A 126 -14.36 3.83 -1.68
C PHE A 126 -13.90 5.22 -1.26
N CYS A 127 -14.76 6.23 -1.37
CA CYS A 127 -14.59 7.61 -0.90
C CYS A 127 -15.96 8.17 -0.52
#